data_AF-A0A7X8LK02-F1
#
_entry.id   AF-A0A7X8LK02-F1
#
_cell.length_a   1.000
_cell.length_b   1.000
_cell.length_c   1.000
_cell.angle_alpha   90.00
_cell.angle_beta   90.00
_cell.angle_gamma   90.00
#
_symmetry.space_group_name_H-M   'P 1'
#
loop_
_entity.id
_entity.type
_entity.pdbx_description
1 polymer ?
#
loop_
_entity_poly.entity_id
_entity_poly.type
_entity_poly.pdbx_seq_one_letter_code
_entity_poly.pdbx_strand_id
1 'polypeptide(L)'
;MFEAIMMICFGLSWPANIYKSLRTRFVRGKSPLFMGLVSIGYASGILHKILNPPASDAHTLARYVIILYALNFAMVTFDLILYYMFRKNEERVA
;
A
#
# COMPACT_ATOMS: atom_id res chain seq x y z
N MET A 1 -8.70 11.77 -15.13
CA MET A 1 -7.57 12.57 -14.58
C MET A 1 -7.60 12.63 -13.06
N PHE A 2 -8.71 13.06 -12.43
CA PHE A 2 -8.79 13.18 -10.96
C PHE A 2 -8.60 11.86 -10.19
N GLU A 3 -9.08 10.74 -10.73
CA GLU A 3 -8.94 9.42 -10.10
C GLU A 3 -7.47 8.98 -9.94
N ALA A 4 -6.63 9.24 -10.95
CA ALA A 4 -5.20 8.92 -10.88
C ALA A 4 -4.47 9.77 -9.84
N ILE A 5 -4.84 11.06 -9.71
CA ILE A 5 -4.27 11.97 -8.69
C ILE A 5 -4.66 11.50 -7.29
N MET A 6 -5.91 11.11 -7.09
CA MET A 6 -6.38 10.54 -5.83
C MET A 6 -5.57 9.28 -5.47
N MET A 7 -5.35 8.37 -6.43
CA MET A 7 -4.53 7.18 -6.20
C MET A 7 -3.06 7.50 -5.89
N ILE A 8 -2.49 8.50 -6.54
CA ILE A 8 -1.11 8.94 -6.27
C ILE A 8 -1.01 9.54 -4.86
N CYS A 9 -1.93 10.44 -4.48
CA CYS A 9 -1.97 11.00 -3.13
C CYS A 9 -2.17 9.92 -2.06
N PHE A 10 -3.07 8.97 -2.32
CA PHE A 10 -3.29 7.83 -1.44
C PHE A 10 -2.04 6.94 -1.36
N GLY A 11 -1.36 6.73 -2.49
CA GLY A 11 -0.12 5.97 -2.56
C GLY A 11 1.06 6.62 -1.84
N LEU A 12 1.17 7.95 -1.90
CA LEU A 12 2.20 8.72 -1.22
C LEU A 12 2.01 8.77 0.31
N SER A 13 0.82 8.45 0.81
CA SER A 13 0.60 8.34 2.26
C SER A 13 1.43 7.21 2.88
N TRP A 14 1.64 6.11 2.16
CA TRP A 14 2.44 4.96 2.61
C TRP A 14 3.94 5.26 2.78
N PRO A 15 4.69 5.80 1.81
CA PRO A 15 6.10 6.12 1.97
C PRO A 15 6.35 7.17 3.05
N ALA A 16 5.45 8.15 3.22
CA ALA A 16 5.53 9.09 4.34
C ALA A 16 5.39 8.36 5.69
N ASN A 17 4.47 7.39 5.76
CA ASN A 17 4.22 6.59 6.95
C ASN A 17 5.37 5.59 7.25
N ILE A 18 5.97 5.01 6.22
CA ILE A 18 7.16 4.13 6.29
C ILE A 18 8.36 4.94 6.77
N TYR A 19 8.61 6.11 6.17
CA TYR A 19 9.71 7.00 6.56
C TYR A 19 9.60 7.42 8.02
N LYS A 20 8.39 7.75 8.49
CA LYS A 20 8.15 8.06 9.90
C LYS A 20 8.43 6.86 10.79
N SER A 21 7.93 5.66 10.46
CA SER A 21 8.19 4.44 11.23
C SER A 21 9.68 4.06 11.28
N LEU A 22 10.41 4.22 10.17
CA LEU A 22 11.85 4.00 10.11
C LEU A 22 12.62 4.98 11.02
N ARG A 23 12.24 6.26 11.00
CA ARG A 23 12.93 7.31 11.75
C ARG A 23 12.64 7.27 13.24
N THR A 24 11.38 7.03 13.64
CA THR A 24 10.99 7.03 15.05
C THR A 24 11.23 5.68 15.72
N ARG A 25 11.36 4.60 14.95
CA ARG A 25 11.36 3.19 15.43
C ARG A 25 10.19 2.89 16.38
N PHE A 26 9.11 3.68 16.27
CA PHE A 26 7.95 3.66 17.13
C PHE A 26 6.71 3.51 16.25
N VAL A 27 5.94 2.46 16.49
CA VAL A 27 4.77 2.05 15.66
C VAL A 27 3.42 2.29 16.35
N ARG A 28 3.44 2.89 17.54
CA ARG A 28 2.26 3.16 18.38
C ARG A 28 1.23 4.04 17.66
N GLY A 29 0.00 3.53 17.53
CA GLY A 29 -1.13 4.19 16.87
C GLY A 29 -1.38 3.79 15.40
N LYS A 30 -0.50 2.99 14.77
CA LYS A 30 -0.78 2.39 13.46
C LYS A 30 -1.71 1.19 13.62
N SER A 31 -2.78 1.13 12.81
CA SER A 31 -3.70 -0.01 12.78
C SER A 31 -3.23 -1.04 11.74
N PRO A 32 -2.62 -2.18 12.17
CA PRO A 32 -2.19 -3.22 11.24
C PRO A 32 -3.37 -3.88 10.53
N LEU A 33 -4.57 -3.86 11.15
CA LEU A 33 -5.81 -4.35 10.54
C LEU A 33 -6.20 -3.51 9.32
N PHE A 34 -6.08 -2.17 9.42
CA PHE A 34 -6.35 -1.28 8.28
C PHE A 34 -5.39 -1.56 7.12
N MET A 35 -4.09 -1.73 7.42
CA MET A 35 -3.08 -2.07 6.40
C MET A 35 -3.35 -3.42 5.74
N GLY A 36 -3.75 -4.42 6.53
CA GLY A 36 -4.14 -5.74 6.04
C GLY A 36 -5.38 -5.68 5.13
N LEU A 37 -6.43 -4.96 5.54
CA LEU A 37 -7.64 -4.76 4.74
C LEU A 37 -7.33 -4.08 3.40
N VAL A 38 -6.51 -3.05 3.40
CA VAL A 38 -6.06 -2.36 2.18
C VAL A 38 -5.25 -3.31 1.29
N SER A 39 -4.36 -4.12 1.87
CA SER A 39 -3.58 -5.13 1.13
C SER A 39 -4.49 -6.16 0.45
N ILE A 40 -5.51 -6.66 1.15
CA ILE A 40 -6.49 -7.62 0.60
C ILE A 40 -7.32 -6.97 -0.51
N GLY A 41 -7.75 -5.72 -0.33
CA GLY A 41 -8.45 -4.95 -1.35
C GLY A 41 -7.62 -4.79 -2.63
N TYR A 42 -6.33 -4.47 -2.49
CA TYR A 42 -5.40 -4.40 -3.61
C TYR A 42 -5.18 -5.75 -4.28
N ALA A 43 -4.99 -6.83 -3.50
CA ALA A 43 -4.84 -8.19 -4.03
C ALA A 43 -6.08 -8.64 -4.81
N SER A 44 -7.28 -8.35 -4.30
CA SER A 44 -8.55 -8.63 -4.98
C SER A 44 -8.66 -7.87 -6.31
N GLY A 45 -8.28 -6.58 -6.33
CA GLY A 45 -8.27 -5.77 -7.56
C GLY A 45 -7.28 -6.27 -8.61
N ILE A 46 -6.09 -6.71 -8.19
CA ILE A 46 -5.10 -7.35 -9.07
C ILE A 46 -5.63 -8.68 -9.60
N LEU A 47 -6.19 -9.52 -8.74
CA LEU A 47 -6.74 -10.83 -9.12
C LEU A 47 -7.90 -10.68 -10.11
N HIS A 48 -8.81 -9.73 -9.89
CA HIS A 48 -9.90 -9.43 -10.82
C HIS A 48 -9.37 -9.04 -12.21
N LYS A 49 -8.25 -8.32 -12.27
CA LYS A 49 -7.63 -7.86 -13.51
C LYS A 49 -6.82 -8.94 -14.23
N ILE A 50 -6.31 -9.93 -13.50
CA ILE A 50 -5.70 -11.14 -14.05
C ILE A 50 -6.79 -12.07 -14.61
N LEU A 51 -7.92 -12.21 -13.92
CA LEU A 51 -9.03 -13.07 -14.32
C LEU A 51 -9.88 -12.48 -15.46
N ASN A 52 -9.96 -11.14 -15.56
CA ASN A 52 -10.60 -10.42 -16.66
C ASN A 52 -9.56 -9.55 -17.37
N PRO A 53 -8.66 -10.14 -18.19
CA PRO A 53 -7.71 -9.35 -18.95
C PRO A 53 -8.50 -8.41 -19.89
N PRO A 54 -8.29 -7.08 -19.81
CA PRO A 54 -9.00 -6.15 -20.67
C PRO A 54 -8.60 -6.42 -22.13
N ALA A 55 -9.56 -6.87 -22.93
CA ALA A 55 -9.41 -6.98 -24.36
C ALA A 55 -9.28 -5.57 -24.95
N SER A 56 -8.08 -5.23 -25.40
CA SER A 56 -7.74 -4.09 -26.28
C SER A 56 -8.11 -2.67 -25.77
N ASP A 57 -7.09 -1.81 -25.68
CA ASP A 57 -7.22 -0.34 -25.84
C ASP A 57 -8.00 0.49 -24.81
N ALA A 58 -8.02 0.10 -23.53
CA ALA A 58 -8.46 1.03 -22.48
C ALA A 58 -7.30 1.92 -22.00
N HIS A 59 -7.15 3.11 -22.62
CA HIS A 59 -6.40 4.31 -22.19
C HIS A 59 -4.98 4.10 -21.58
N THR A 60 -3.94 4.75 -22.12
CA THR A 60 -2.58 4.81 -21.52
C THR A 60 -2.58 5.04 -19.99
N LEU A 61 -3.53 5.84 -19.49
CA LEU A 61 -3.76 6.07 -18.06
C LEU A 61 -4.16 4.81 -17.26
N ALA A 62 -4.99 3.91 -17.79
CA ALA A 62 -5.43 2.71 -17.08
C ALA A 62 -4.30 1.68 -16.92
N ARG A 63 -3.32 1.67 -17.84
CA ARG A 63 -2.07 0.91 -17.71
C ARG A 63 -1.21 1.44 -16.55
N TYR A 64 -1.07 2.76 -16.43
CA TYR A 64 -0.35 3.36 -15.30
C TYR A 64 -1.06 3.15 -13.95
N VAL A 65 -2.39 3.13 -13.93
CA VAL A 65 -3.18 2.85 -12.72
C VAL A 65 -2.89 1.44 -12.18
N ILE A 66 -2.75 0.42 -13.05
CA ILE A 66 -2.34 -0.94 -12.62
C ILE A 66 -0.97 -0.95 -11.95
N ILE A 67 0.01 -0.25 -12.54
CA ILE A 67 1.36 -0.15 -11.97
C ILE A 67 1.30 0.57 -10.62
N LEU A 68 0.48 1.62 -10.51
CA LEU A 68 0.22 2.32 -9.25
C LEU A 68 -0.45 1.44 -8.19
N TYR A 69 -1.38 0.57 -8.59
CA TYR A 69 -2.00 -0.45 -7.72
C TYR A 69 -0.95 -1.44 -7.21
N ALA A 70 -0.11 -1.98 -8.10
CA ALA A 70 0.94 -2.91 -7.73
C ALA A 70 2.00 -2.28 -6.82
N LEU A 71 2.38 -1.03 -7.09
CA LEU A 71 3.33 -0.28 -6.29
C LEU A 71 2.75 0.08 -4.91
N ASN A 72 1.47 0.46 -4.83
CA ASN A 72 0.76 0.63 -3.56
C ASN A 72 0.73 -0.67 -2.75
N PHE A 73 0.42 -1.79 -3.39
CA PHE A 73 0.42 -3.10 -2.75
C PHE A 73 1.80 -3.47 -2.19
N ALA A 74 2.87 -3.24 -2.96
CA ALA A 74 4.24 -3.45 -2.50
C ALA A 74 4.60 -2.55 -1.32
N MET A 75 4.23 -1.26 -1.37
CA MET A 75 4.49 -0.30 -0.29
C MET A 75 3.73 -0.65 0.99
N VAL A 76 2.42 -0.96 0.91
CA VAL A 76 1.63 -1.30 2.10
C VAL A 76 2.09 -2.62 2.72
N THR A 77 2.47 -3.60 1.89
CA THR A 77 3.05 -4.86 2.36
C THR A 77 4.38 -4.62 3.05
N PHE A 78 5.23 -3.75 2.49
CA PHE A 78 6.50 -3.38 3.10
C PHE A 78 6.29 -2.65 4.43
N ASP A 79 5.37 -1.68 4.53
CA ASP A 79 5.03 -1.00 5.80
C ASP A 79 4.50 -2.00 6.84
N LEU A 80 3.71 -2.99 6.43
CA LEU A 80 3.20 -4.04 7.31
C LEU A 80 4.32 -4.93 7.85
N ILE A 81 5.25 -5.38 7.00
CA ILE A 81 6.43 -6.14 7.43
C ILE A 81 7.27 -5.32 8.40
N LEU A 82 7.51 -4.06 8.06
CA LEU A 82 8.25 -3.12 8.87
C LEU A 82 7.58 -2.89 10.24
N TYR A 83 6.26 -2.80 10.26
CA TYR A 83 5.46 -2.72 11.48
C TYR A 83 5.67 -3.94 12.39
N TYR A 84 5.57 -5.16 11.84
CA TYR A 84 5.81 -6.38 12.61
C TYR A 84 7.24 -6.48 13.14
N MET A 85 8.22 -5.98 12.39
CA MET A 85 9.62 -5.95 12.80
C MET A 85 9.87 -4.97 13.96
N PHE A 86 9.34 -3.75 13.86
CA PHE A 86 9.54 -2.72 14.89
C PHE A 86 8.60 -2.85 16.10
N ARG A 87 7.49 -3.57 16.00
CA ARG A 87 6.62 -3.89 17.16
C ARG A 87 7.42 -4.51 18.31
N LYS A 88 8.42 -5.34 18.00
CA LYS A 88 9.29 -5.98 18.99
C LYS A 88 10.25 -5.03 19.71
N ASN A 89 10.54 -3.86 19.13
CA ASN A 89 11.34 -2.82 19.79
C ASN A 89 10.50 -1.99 20.77
N GLU A 90 9.19 -1.86 20.54
CA GLU A 90 8.27 -1.23 21.50
C GLU A 90 8.20 -2.04 22.79
N GLU A 91 8.13 -3.37 22.69
CA GLU A 91 8.12 -4.29 23.85
C GLU A 91 9.42 -4.26 24.69
N ARG A 92 10.52 -3.72 24.17
CA ARG A 92 11.78 -3.57 24.94
C ARG A 92 11.87 -2.27 25.73
N VAL A 93 11.02 -1.28 25.43
CA VAL A 93 11.10 0.06 26.03
C VAL A 93 9.90 0.33 26.96
N ALA A 94 8.87 -0.53 26.93
CA ALA A 94 7.75 -0.54 27.88
C ALA A 94 8.05 -1.46 29.08
#